data_AF-A0A8C2FHD9-F1
#
_entry.id   AF-A0A8C2FHD9-F1
#
_cell.length_a   1.000
_cell.length_b   1.000
_cell.length_c   1.000
_cell.angle_alpha   90.00
_cell.angle_beta   90.00
_cell.angle_gamma   90.00
#
_symmetry.space_group_name_H-M   'P 1'
#
loop_
_entity.id
_entity.type
_entity.pdbx_description
1 polymer ?
#
loop_
_entity_poly.entity_id
_entity_poly.type
_entity_poly.pdbx_seq_one_letter_code
_entity_poly.pdbx_strand_id
1 'polypeptide(L)'
;KTRRVSEKMSGAEFEREFLYNLPASVMNHFTRVMDSLSRSDWILFASHVISDQTELRLLEQSPRRTDNLIHKWGCRNGTVGELLRILEGLQWFRARDIILECMYAFSIICPCANRVDPPPLSSTAMSWPFEEIQSGTCNFSPCKQIGEGGFGHVYKAVMRNTEFAVKKLKEDSHLDWNVVKESFRTEVEKLSHNPNHPSPSINVL
;
A
#
# COMPACT_ATOMS: atom_id res chain seq x y z
N LYS A 1 18.17 -37.64 -9.15
CA LYS A 1 17.09 -37.76 -8.14
C LYS A 1 17.11 -36.51 -7.27
N THR A 2 16.58 -35.41 -7.82
CA THR A 2 16.67 -34.07 -7.22
C THR A 2 15.44 -33.86 -6.34
N ARG A 3 15.63 -33.85 -5.02
CA ARG A 3 14.56 -33.59 -4.06
C ARG A 3 14.14 -32.13 -4.18
N ARG A 4 12.94 -31.88 -4.72
CA ARG A 4 12.20 -30.63 -4.49
C ARG A 4 11.86 -30.59 -3.01
N VAL A 5 12.53 -29.72 -2.26
CA VAL A 5 12.02 -29.26 -0.98
C VAL A 5 10.98 -28.19 -1.35
N SER A 6 9.71 -28.58 -1.36
CA SER A 6 8.61 -27.65 -1.20
C SER A 6 8.67 -27.14 0.22
N GLU A 7 9.45 -26.09 0.45
CA GLU A 7 9.36 -25.28 1.66
C GLU A 7 8.01 -24.56 1.59
N LYS A 8 7.03 -25.11 2.32
CA LYS A 8 5.93 -24.33 2.84
C LYS A 8 6.56 -23.26 3.74
N MET A 9 6.80 -22.05 3.21
CA MET A 9 7.02 -20.86 4.03
C MET A 9 5.77 -20.72 4.90
N SER A 10 5.93 -21.02 6.18
CA SER A 10 4.84 -21.06 7.14
C SER A 10 4.32 -19.64 7.35
N GLY A 11 3.00 -19.48 7.51
CA GLY A 11 2.37 -18.21 7.89
C GLY A 11 2.82 -17.62 9.23
N ALA A 12 3.89 -18.16 9.83
CA ALA A 12 4.47 -17.76 11.11
C ALA A 12 5.23 -16.42 11.07
N GLU A 13 5.65 -15.94 9.88
CA GLU A 13 6.37 -14.66 9.77
C GLU A 13 5.44 -13.44 9.97
N PHE A 14 4.16 -13.58 9.61
CA PHE A 14 3.17 -12.49 9.66
C PHE A 14 2.34 -12.45 10.96
N GLU A 15 2.51 -13.43 11.85
CA GLU A 15 1.76 -13.47 13.11
C GLU A 15 2.08 -12.31 14.05
N ARG A 16 3.25 -11.67 13.88
CA ARG A 16 3.74 -10.60 14.76
C ARG A 16 3.66 -9.21 14.16
N GLU A 17 3.20 -9.08 12.92
CA GLU A 17 3.11 -7.79 12.27
C GLU A 17 1.85 -7.06 12.72
N PHE A 18 1.97 -5.78 13.07
CA PHE A 18 0.84 -4.97 13.50
C PHE A 18 0.03 -4.45 12.31
N LEU A 19 -1.28 -4.33 12.48
CA LEU A 19 -2.18 -3.87 11.41
C LEU A 19 -1.84 -2.47 10.88
N TYR A 20 -1.31 -1.58 11.72
CA TYR A 20 -0.92 -0.24 11.30
C TYR A 20 0.34 -0.21 10.41
N ASN A 21 1.09 -1.31 10.33
CA ASN A 21 2.22 -1.45 9.42
C ASN A 21 1.78 -1.90 8.02
N LEU A 22 0.53 -2.35 7.85
CA LEU A 22 0.02 -2.72 6.54
C LEU A 22 0.02 -1.52 5.60
N PRO A 23 0.49 -1.67 4.35
CA PRO A 23 0.46 -0.58 3.38
C PRO A 23 -0.97 -0.06 3.16
N ALA A 24 -1.12 1.26 3.04
CA ALA A 24 -2.42 1.92 2.93
C ALA A 24 -3.28 1.40 1.76
N SER A 25 -2.66 0.98 0.66
CA SER A 25 -3.36 0.39 -0.49
C SER A 25 -3.87 -1.02 -0.26
N VAL A 26 -3.14 -1.84 0.50
CA VAL A 26 -3.62 -3.15 0.97
C VAL A 26 -4.84 -2.93 1.87
N MET A 27 -4.72 -1.98 2.79
CA MET A 27 -5.84 -1.59 3.66
C MET A 27 -7.03 -1.04 2.87
N ASN A 28 -6.82 -0.19 1.87
CA ASN A 28 -7.90 0.34 1.02
C ASN A 28 -8.59 -0.76 0.21
N HIS A 29 -7.84 -1.73 -0.30
CA HIS A 29 -8.45 -2.85 -1.02
C HIS A 29 -9.23 -3.75 -0.07
N PHE A 30 -8.65 -4.05 1.10
CA PHE A 30 -9.31 -4.80 2.16
C PHE A 30 -10.62 -4.12 2.59
N THR A 31 -10.60 -2.82 2.91
CA THR A 31 -11.81 -2.08 3.32
C THR A 31 -12.88 -2.10 2.24
N ARG A 32 -12.52 -1.91 0.96
CA ARG A 32 -13.49 -2.02 -0.15
C ARG A 32 -14.16 -3.39 -0.24
N VAL A 33 -13.41 -4.47 -0.05
CA VAL A 33 -13.97 -5.82 -0.07
C VAL A 33 -14.88 -6.06 1.12
N MET A 34 -14.44 -5.69 2.31
CA MET A 34 -15.24 -5.83 3.53
C MET A 34 -16.50 -4.97 3.51
N ASP A 35 -16.43 -3.76 2.96
CA ASP A 35 -17.58 -2.88 2.84
C ASP A 35 -18.59 -3.36 1.79
N SER A 36 -18.18 -4.20 0.84
CA SER A 36 -19.08 -4.86 -0.11
C SER A 36 -19.87 -6.04 0.49
N LEU A 37 -19.53 -6.48 1.71
CA LEU A 37 -20.23 -7.55 2.40
C LEU A 37 -21.64 -7.12 2.82
N SER A 38 -22.52 -8.11 2.95
CA SER A 38 -23.84 -7.89 3.55
C SER A 38 -23.70 -7.34 4.97
N ARG A 39 -24.73 -6.63 5.45
CA ARG A 39 -24.77 -6.12 6.82
C ARG A 39 -24.49 -7.22 7.86
N SER A 40 -25.15 -8.37 7.70
CA SER A 40 -25.02 -9.50 8.62
C SER A 40 -23.61 -10.09 8.62
N ASP A 41 -23.00 -10.25 7.44
CA ASP A 41 -21.64 -10.76 7.33
C ASP A 41 -20.65 -9.77 7.95
N TRP A 42 -20.77 -8.49 7.63
CA TRP A 42 -19.89 -7.47 8.19
C TRP A 42 -19.98 -7.41 9.73
N ILE A 43 -21.18 -7.49 10.31
CA ILE A 43 -21.38 -7.57 11.77
C ILE A 43 -20.72 -8.82 12.34
N LEU A 44 -20.89 -9.97 11.67
CA LEU A 44 -20.28 -11.23 12.10
C LEU A 44 -18.77 -11.06 12.23
N PHE A 45 -18.10 -10.46 11.25
CA PHE A 45 -16.68 -10.13 11.36
C PHE A 45 -16.37 -9.10 12.45
N ALA A 46 -17.08 -7.98 12.47
CA ALA A 46 -16.83 -6.91 13.44
C ALA A 46 -16.96 -7.41 14.89
N SER A 47 -17.86 -8.35 15.16
CA SER A 47 -18.04 -8.95 16.49
C SER A 47 -16.87 -9.83 16.95
N HIS A 48 -16.04 -10.32 16.03
CA HIS A 48 -14.80 -11.03 16.38
C HIS A 48 -13.66 -10.06 16.72
N VAL A 49 -13.77 -8.79 16.32
CA VAL A 49 -12.75 -7.76 16.49
C VAL A 49 -13.06 -6.84 17.69
N ILE A 50 -14.34 -6.51 17.89
CA ILE A 50 -14.80 -5.65 18.99
C ILE A 50 -15.90 -6.37 19.77
N SER A 51 -15.68 -6.55 21.07
CA SER A 51 -16.65 -7.17 21.98
C SER A 51 -17.72 -6.21 22.47
N ASP A 52 -17.45 -4.89 22.46
CA ASP A 52 -18.40 -3.87 22.92
C ASP A 52 -19.52 -3.64 21.89
N GLN A 53 -20.74 -3.99 22.27
CA GLN A 53 -21.93 -3.90 21.42
C GLN A 53 -22.34 -2.46 21.09
N THR A 54 -22.01 -1.49 21.94
CA THR A 54 -22.30 -0.08 21.70
C THR A 54 -21.33 0.47 20.65
N GLU A 55 -20.03 0.17 20.79
CA GLU A 55 -19.02 0.54 19.79
C GLU A 55 -19.31 -0.09 18.42
N LEU A 56 -19.76 -1.34 18.40
CA LEU A 56 -20.10 -2.04 17.15
C LEU A 56 -21.25 -1.33 16.40
N ARG A 57 -22.29 -0.89 17.12
CA ARG A 57 -23.40 -0.13 16.53
C ARG A 57 -22.97 1.24 16.00
N LEU A 58 -22.07 1.92 16.71
CA LEU A 58 -21.52 3.20 16.27
C LEU A 58 -20.67 3.05 15.00
N LEU A 59 -19.88 1.98 14.92
CA LEU A 59 -19.08 1.69 13.74
C LEU A 59 -19.94 1.31 12.54
N GLU A 60 -20.96 0.48 12.74
CA GLU A 60 -21.89 0.10 11.68
C GLU A 60 -22.54 1.31 10.98
N GLN A 61 -22.90 2.34 11.75
CA GLN A 61 -23.53 3.55 11.23
C GLN A 61 -22.54 4.48 10.50
N SER A 62 -21.25 4.19 10.58
CA SER A 62 -20.21 5.05 10.00
C SER A 62 -20.06 4.83 8.49
N PRO A 63 -19.89 5.89 7.68
CA PRO A 63 -19.60 5.78 6.25
C PRO A 63 -18.22 5.14 5.97
N ARG A 64 -17.36 5.03 6.98
CA ARG A 64 -16.05 4.35 6.91
C ARG A 64 -15.96 3.24 7.96
N ARG A 65 -17.01 2.41 8.05
CA ARG A 65 -17.15 1.38 9.10
C ARG A 65 -15.95 0.44 9.22
N THR A 66 -15.43 -0.09 8.10
CA THR A 66 -14.29 -1.03 8.14
C THR A 66 -12.99 -0.31 8.45
N ASP A 67 -12.74 0.86 7.85
CA ASP A 67 -11.56 1.69 8.13
C ASP A 67 -11.46 2.06 9.61
N ASN A 68 -12.58 2.51 10.20
CA ASN A 68 -12.65 2.88 11.62
C ASN A 68 -12.48 1.67 12.55
N LEU A 69 -13.03 0.51 12.17
CA LEU A 69 -12.88 -0.75 12.89
C LEU A 69 -11.41 -1.17 12.93
N ILE A 70 -10.75 -1.22 11.77
CA ILE A 70 -9.34 -1.64 11.70
C ILE A 70 -8.42 -0.63 12.36
N HIS A 71 -8.69 0.68 12.23
CA HIS A 71 -7.93 1.71 12.93
C HIS A 71 -8.02 1.54 14.46
N LYS A 72 -9.25 1.40 14.99
CA LYS A 72 -9.46 1.12 16.42
C LYS A 72 -8.74 -0.16 16.87
N TRP A 73 -8.76 -1.20 16.04
CA TRP A 73 -8.09 -2.45 16.34
C TRP A 73 -6.55 -2.31 16.35
N GLY A 74 -5.98 -1.61 15.37
CA GLY A 74 -4.55 -1.30 15.32
C GLY A 74 -4.07 -0.50 16.53
N CYS A 75 -4.87 0.47 17.00
CA CYS A 75 -4.60 1.21 18.24
C CYS A 75 -4.63 0.34 19.51
N ARG A 76 -5.23 -0.85 19.45
CA ARG A 76 -5.23 -1.87 20.52
C ARG A 76 -4.19 -2.96 20.27
N ASN A 77 -3.17 -2.68 19.43
CA ASN A 77 -2.12 -3.61 19.04
C ASN A 77 -2.62 -4.85 18.28
N GLY A 78 -3.73 -4.73 17.54
CA GLY A 78 -4.19 -5.78 16.64
C GLY A 78 -3.12 -6.17 15.61
N THR A 79 -3.01 -7.47 15.37
CA THR A 79 -2.01 -8.05 14.47
C THR A 79 -2.61 -8.57 13.16
N VAL A 80 -1.76 -8.63 12.12
CA VAL A 80 -2.09 -9.25 10.84
C VAL A 80 -2.41 -10.74 11.05
N GLY A 81 -1.70 -11.44 11.94
CA GLY A 81 -1.98 -12.83 12.30
C GLY A 81 -3.39 -13.05 12.86
N GLU A 82 -3.84 -12.19 13.78
CA GLU A 82 -5.21 -12.27 14.32
C GLU A 82 -6.26 -12.00 13.25
N LEU A 83 -6.03 -11.02 12.37
CA LEU A 83 -6.88 -10.74 11.23
C LEU A 83 -6.98 -11.95 10.29
N LEU A 84 -5.86 -12.55 9.92
CA LEU A 84 -5.83 -13.74 9.07
C LEU A 84 -6.59 -14.91 9.70
N ARG A 85 -6.40 -15.15 11.00
CA ARG A 85 -7.13 -16.21 11.74
C ARG A 85 -8.64 -16.01 11.73
N ILE A 86 -9.12 -14.78 11.94
CA ILE A 86 -10.55 -14.47 11.90
C ILE A 86 -11.09 -14.71 10.48
N LEU A 87 -10.40 -14.21 9.45
CA LEU A 87 -10.81 -14.40 8.06
C LEU A 87 -10.81 -15.87 7.64
N GLU A 88 -9.84 -16.67 8.11
CA GLU A 88 -9.80 -18.12 7.90
C GLU A 88 -10.95 -18.84 8.61
N GLY A 89 -11.24 -18.48 9.86
CA GLY A 89 -12.36 -19.03 10.62
C GLY A 89 -13.71 -18.75 9.98
N LEU A 90 -13.85 -17.58 9.33
CA LEU A 90 -15.04 -17.21 8.55
C LEU A 90 -15.03 -17.74 7.11
N GLN A 91 -13.96 -18.43 6.69
CA GLN A 91 -13.73 -18.93 5.33
C GLN A 91 -13.74 -17.82 4.25
N TRP A 92 -13.38 -16.59 4.63
CA TRP A 92 -13.34 -15.45 3.72
C TRP A 92 -12.01 -15.36 3.00
N PHE A 93 -11.75 -16.41 2.21
CA PHE A 93 -10.50 -16.59 1.50
C PHE A 93 -10.19 -15.41 0.57
N ARG A 94 -11.19 -14.77 -0.05
CA ARG A 94 -10.95 -13.58 -0.88
C ARG A 94 -10.34 -12.40 -0.12
N ALA A 95 -10.81 -12.11 1.09
CA ALA A 95 -10.27 -11.02 1.91
C ALA A 95 -8.89 -11.39 2.48
N ARG A 96 -8.71 -12.66 2.87
CA ARG A 96 -7.43 -13.22 3.30
C ARG A 96 -6.38 -13.15 2.18
N ASP A 97 -6.75 -13.58 0.99
CA ASP A 97 -5.85 -13.68 -0.17
C ASP A 97 -5.43 -12.29 -0.65
N ILE A 98 -6.24 -11.24 -0.47
CA ILE A 98 -5.80 -9.84 -0.71
C ILE A 98 -4.65 -9.44 0.22
N ILE A 99 -4.74 -9.81 1.50
CA ILE A 99 -3.67 -9.53 2.48
C ILE A 99 -2.44 -10.37 2.15
N LEU A 100 -2.63 -11.67 1.88
CA LEU A 100 -1.54 -12.59 1.58
C LEU A 100 -0.86 -12.30 0.23
N GLU A 101 -1.59 -12.14 -0.88
CA GLU A 101 -1.00 -11.86 -2.21
C GLU A 101 -0.17 -10.57 -2.20
N CYS A 102 -0.61 -9.53 -1.49
CA CYS A 102 0.15 -8.29 -1.38
C CYS A 102 1.44 -8.45 -0.55
N MET A 103 1.43 -9.32 0.47
CA MET A 103 2.61 -9.60 1.30
C MET A 103 3.56 -10.62 0.63
N TYR A 104 3.05 -11.60 -0.11
CA TYR A 104 3.84 -12.56 -0.89
C TYR A 104 4.48 -11.92 -2.14
N ALA A 105 3.80 -10.96 -2.80
CA ALA A 105 4.39 -10.17 -3.87
C ALA A 105 5.63 -9.38 -3.38
N PHE A 106 5.69 -9.06 -2.09
CA PHE A 106 6.84 -8.40 -1.46
C PHE A 106 8.06 -9.34 -1.30
N SER A 107 7.83 -10.64 -1.08
CA SER A 107 8.91 -11.63 -0.89
C SER A 107 9.37 -12.29 -2.20
N ILE A 108 8.54 -12.38 -3.24
CA ILE A 108 8.91 -13.06 -4.50
C ILE A 108 9.32 -12.09 -5.62
N ILE A 109 8.83 -10.84 -5.62
CA ILE A 109 9.05 -9.87 -6.72
C ILE A 109 10.07 -8.77 -6.35
N CYS A 110 10.74 -8.89 -5.19
CA CYS A 110 11.81 -7.98 -4.78
C CYS A 110 13.20 -8.63 -4.91
N PRO A 111 13.93 -8.44 -6.02
CA PRO A 111 15.37 -8.67 -6.06
C PRO A 111 16.19 -7.71 -5.18
N CYS A 112 15.55 -6.76 -4.47
CA CYS A 112 16.25 -5.71 -3.70
C CYS A 112 17.06 -6.23 -2.50
N ALA A 113 17.04 -7.53 -2.23
CA ALA A 113 17.98 -8.18 -1.31
C ALA A 113 19.41 -8.32 -1.87
N ASN A 114 19.61 -8.19 -3.19
CA ASN A 114 20.95 -8.20 -3.81
C ASN A 114 21.40 -6.77 -4.14
N ARG A 115 21.94 -6.10 -3.13
CA ARG A 115 22.56 -4.77 -3.21
C ARG A 115 23.80 -4.80 -4.09
N VAL A 116 23.83 -3.99 -5.14
CA VAL A 116 25.08 -3.46 -5.70
C VAL A 116 25.04 -1.96 -5.44
N ASP A 117 25.99 -1.46 -4.65
CA ASP A 117 26.07 -0.05 -4.31
C ASP A 117 26.30 0.80 -5.58
N PRO A 118 25.51 1.86 -5.82
CA PRO A 118 25.77 2.77 -6.92
C PRO A 118 26.91 3.75 -6.58
N PRO A 119 27.69 4.20 -7.58
CA PRO A 119 28.75 5.19 -7.40
C PRO A 119 28.19 6.56 -6.97
N PRO A 120 29.01 7.40 -6.32
CA PRO A 120 28.57 8.67 -5.72
C PRO A 120 28.04 9.66 -6.77
N LEU A 121 26.92 10.30 -6.43
CA LEU A 121 26.13 11.18 -7.30
C LEU A 121 26.84 12.53 -7.55
N SER A 122 26.98 12.91 -8.83
CA SER A 122 27.33 14.27 -9.24
C SER A 122 26.04 15.07 -9.51
N SER A 123 25.98 16.28 -8.94
CA SER A 123 24.81 17.15 -8.95
C SER A 123 24.60 17.83 -10.31
N THR A 124 23.76 17.27 -11.16
CA THR A 124 23.00 17.99 -12.20
C THR A 124 21.74 17.19 -12.50
N ALA A 125 20.59 17.87 -12.64
CA ALA A 125 19.22 17.34 -12.84
C ALA A 125 19.10 15.80 -12.88
N MET A 126 18.62 15.20 -11.79
CA MET A 126 18.53 13.74 -11.66
C MET A 126 17.59 13.16 -12.72
N SER A 127 18.17 12.65 -13.80
CA SER A 127 17.47 11.81 -14.77
C SER A 127 17.48 10.38 -14.21
N TRP A 128 16.28 9.88 -13.93
CA TRP A 128 16.08 8.51 -13.45
C TRP A 128 15.68 7.62 -14.62
N PRO A 129 16.43 6.55 -14.92
CA PRO A 129 16.02 5.56 -15.89
C PRO A 129 14.63 5.00 -15.53
N PHE A 130 13.77 4.82 -16.52
CA PHE A 130 12.42 4.28 -16.29
C PHE A 130 12.46 2.92 -15.55
N GLU A 131 13.44 2.07 -15.86
CA GLU A 131 13.64 0.79 -15.17
C GLU A 131 13.97 0.96 -13.67
N GLU A 132 14.73 2.00 -13.30
CA GLU A 132 15.06 2.31 -11.91
C GLU A 132 13.83 2.82 -11.16
N ILE A 133 13.01 3.66 -11.80
CA ILE A 133 11.71 4.10 -11.28
C ILE A 133 10.75 2.92 -11.13
N GLN A 134 10.66 2.07 -12.15
CA GLN A 134 9.82 0.89 -12.16
C GLN A 134 10.23 -0.07 -11.05
N SER A 135 11.53 -0.34 -10.88
CA SER A 135 12.05 -1.15 -9.78
C SER A 135 11.77 -0.51 -8.43
N GLY A 136 12.06 0.78 -8.27
CA GLY A 136 11.85 1.51 -7.02
C GLY A 136 10.38 1.54 -6.58
N THR A 137 9.45 1.58 -7.53
CA THR A 137 7.99 1.54 -7.31
C THR A 137 7.40 0.13 -7.32
N CYS A 138 8.22 -0.93 -7.39
CA CYS A 138 7.77 -2.31 -7.55
C CYS A 138 6.79 -2.49 -8.72
N ASN A 139 7.18 -2.02 -9.90
CA ASN A 139 6.39 -1.94 -11.12
C ASN A 139 5.08 -1.15 -10.95
N PHE A 140 5.14 0.00 -10.28
CA PHE A 140 3.96 0.81 -9.92
C PHE A 140 2.90 -0.03 -9.21
N SER A 141 3.34 -0.94 -8.33
CA SER A 141 2.42 -1.80 -7.61
C SER A 141 1.47 -0.95 -6.76
N PRO A 142 0.16 -1.30 -6.73
CA PRO A 142 -0.77 -0.67 -5.80
C PRO A 142 -0.23 -0.67 -4.37
N CYS A 143 0.52 -1.69 -3.93
CA CYS A 143 1.11 -1.76 -2.58
C CYS A 143 2.04 -0.57 -2.23
N LYS A 144 2.62 0.10 -3.23
CA LYS A 144 3.47 1.28 -3.07
C LYS A 144 2.73 2.60 -3.28
N GLN A 145 1.45 2.57 -3.66
CA GLN A 145 0.67 3.78 -3.87
C GLN A 145 0.41 4.49 -2.53
N ILE A 146 0.88 5.73 -2.42
CA ILE A 146 0.73 6.59 -1.25
C ILE A 146 -0.27 7.73 -1.45
N GLY A 147 -0.75 7.92 -2.68
CA GLY A 147 -1.75 8.95 -2.97
C GLY A 147 -2.39 8.79 -4.35
N GLU A 148 -3.49 9.49 -4.54
CA GLU A 148 -4.17 9.64 -5.81
C GLU A 148 -4.68 11.08 -5.92
N GLY A 149 -4.47 11.68 -7.08
CA GLY A 149 -5.01 13.00 -7.42
C GLY A 149 -5.63 13.01 -8.81
N GLY A 150 -6.08 14.19 -9.24
CA GLY A 150 -6.73 14.35 -10.56
C GLY A 150 -5.84 13.92 -11.73
N PHE A 151 -4.53 14.06 -11.61
CA PHE A 151 -3.57 13.82 -12.69
C PHE A 151 -2.95 12.42 -12.69
N GLY A 152 -3.10 11.65 -11.62
CA GLY A 152 -2.31 10.42 -11.49
C GLY A 152 -2.33 9.77 -10.12
N HIS A 153 -1.64 8.64 -10.04
CA HIS A 153 -1.35 7.94 -8.80
C HIS A 153 0.07 8.27 -8.34
N VAL A 154 0.26 8.46 -7.04
CA VAL A 154 1.56 8.73 -6.44
C VAL A 154 2.04 7.46 -5.74
N TYR A 155 3.25 7.01 -6.08
CA TYR A 155 3.87 5.81 -5.53
C TYR A 155 5.11 6.17 -4.72
N LYS A 156 5.30 5.51 -3.58
CA LYS A 156 6.55 5.53 -2.84
C LYS A 156 7.58 4.67 -3.56
N ALA A 157 8.72 5.25 -3.90
CA ALA A 157 9.86 4.55 -4.47
C ALA A 157 11.07 4.65 -3.55
N VAL A 158 11.90 3.60 -3.52
CA VAL A 158 13.24 3.67 -2.93
C VAL A 158 14.24 3.49 -4.07
N MET A 159 14.99 4.55 -4.39
CA MET A 159 16.01 4.55 -5.42
C MET A 159 17.31 5.06 -4.80
N ARG A 160 18.41 4.33 -4.97
CA ARG A 160 19.73 4.65 -4.38
C ARG A 160 19.63 4.99 -2.89
N ASN A 161 18.92 4.13 -2.13
CA ASN A 161 18.66 4.26 -0.70
C ASN A 161 17.96 5.56 -0.26
N THR A 162 17.35 6.26 -1.21
CA THR A 162 16.62 7.51 -0.96
C THR A 162 15.16 7.28 -1.30
N GLU A 163 14.25 7.77 -0.45
CA GLU A 163 12.82 7.66 -0.68
C GLU A 163 12.32 8.80 -1.61
N PHE A 164 11.47 8.43 -2.56
CA PHE A 164 10.88 9.33 -3.54
C PHE A 164 9.37 9.11 -3.67
N ALA A 165 8.65 10.14 -4.09
CA ALA A 165 7.29 10.06 -4.56
C ALA A 165 7.33 10.13 -6.07
N VAL A 166 6.88 9.07 -6.72
CA VAL A 166 6.82 8.97 -8.18
C VAL A 166 5.36 9.14 -8.58
N LYS A 167 5.05 10.19 -9.36
CA LYS A 167 3.69 10.41 -9.86
C LYS A 167 3.52 9.78 -11.25
N LYS A 168 2.73 8.70 -11.33
CA LYS A 168 2.34 8.09 -12.61
C LYS A 168 1.06 8.73 -13.11
N LEU A 169 1.13 9.35 -14.29
CA LEU A 169 -0.04 9.95 -14.95
C LEU A 169 -1.04 8.86 -15.37
N LYS A 170 -2.33 9.15 -15.25
CA LYS A 170 -3.40 8.27 -15.76
C LYS A 170 -3.42 8.37 -17.29
N GLU A 171 -3.37 7.24 -17.97
CA GLU A 171 -3.46 7.16 -19.44
C GLU A 171 -4.90 7.42 -19.93
N ASP A 172 -5.88 7.25 -19.05
CA ASP A 172 -7.32 7.23 -19.36
C ASP A 172 -8.04 8.57 -19.06
N SER A 173 -7.33 9.69 -19.11
CA SER A 173 -8.02 10.98 -19.07
C SER A 173 -8.63 11.25 -20.45
N HIS A 174 -9.92 11.57 -20.54
CA HIS A 174 -10.57 12.13 -21.74
C HIS A 174 -9.98 13.49 -22.20
N LEU A 175 -8.80 13.86 -21.70
CA LEU A 175 -8.06 15.09 -21.93
C LEU A 175 -6.88 14.79 -22.86
N ASP A 176 -6.55 15.76 -23.72
CA ASP A 176 -5.38 15.68 -24.60
C ASP A 176 -4.10 15.45 -23.78
N TRP A 177 -3.30 14.46 -24.17
CA TRP A 177 -2.03 14.11 -23.52
C TRP A 177 -1.08 15.30 -23.38
N ASN A 178 -1.11 16.26 -24.31
CA ASN A 178 -0.32 17.49 -24.23
C ASN A 178 -0.77 18.38 -23.06
N VAL A 179 -2.08 18.45 -22.79
CA VAL A 179 -2.64 19.20 -21.67
C VAL A 179 -2.29 18.53 -20.34
N VAL A 180 -2.38 17.19 -20.28
CA VAL A 180 -1.98 16.42 -19.09
C VAL A 180 -0.50 16.63 -18.79
N LYS A 181 0.36 16.52 -19.81
CA LYS A 181 1.80 16.72 -19.69
C LYS A 181 2.16 18.14 -19.24
N GLU A 182 1.51 19.16 -19.78
CA GLU A 182 1.79 20.56 -19.43
C GLU A 182 1.31 20.90 -18.02
N SER A 183 0.15 20.37 -17.62
CA SER A 183 -0.36 20.53 -16.25
C SER A 183 0.57 19.89 -15.21
N PHE A 184 1.14 18.72 -15.54
CA PHE A 184 2.15 18.06 -14.71
C PHE A 184 3.44 18.87 -14.61
N ARG A 185 3.98 19.36 -15.74
CA ARG A 185 5.18 20.22 -15.74
C ARG A 185 4.99 21.46 -14.86
N THR A 186 3.84 22.10 -14.98
CA THR A 186 3.49 23.28 -14.17
C THR A 186 3.43 22.95 -12.67
N GLU A 187 2.90 21.79 -12.29
CA GLU A 187 2.84 21.34 -10.89
C GLU A 187 4.24 21.03 -10.33
N VAL A 188 5.08 20.32 -11.10
CA VAL A 188 6.46 20.00 -10.73
C VAL A 188 7.31 21.27 -10.57
N GLU A 189 7.19 22.23 -11.48
CA GLU A 189 7.90 23.51 -11.40
C GLU A 189 7.47 24.35 -10.18
N LYS A 190 6.20 24.29 -9.79
CA LYS A 190 5.70 24.95 -8.57
C LYS A 190 6.26 24.31 -7.30
N LEU A 191 6.40 22.98 -7.28
CA LEU A 191 6.94 22.24 -6.13
C LEU A 191 8.47 22.39 -6.02
N SER A 192 9.18 22.47 -7.14
CA SER A 192 10.64 22.63 -7.14
C SER A 192 11.13 23.99 -6.64
N HIS A 193 10.26 25.02 -6.67
CA HIS A 193 10.60 26.40 -6.25
C HIS A 193 10.16 26.75 -4.81
N ASN A 194 9.64 25.80 -4.02
CA ASN A 194 9.21 26.08 -2.65
C ASN A 194 10.18 25.48 -1.61
N PRO A 195 11.19 26.23 -1.14
CA PRO A 195 12.20 25.74 -0.20
C PRO A 195 11.72 25.55 1.25
N ASN A 196 10.44 25.81 1.58
CA ASN A 196 9.94 25.85 2.97
C ASN A 196 8.81 24.84 3.28
N HIS A 197 8.59 23.80 2.47
CA HIS A 197 7.59 22.79 2.81
C HIS A 197 8.12 21.85 3.93
N PRO A 198 7.40 21.66 5.05
CA PRO A 198 7.88 20.87 6.18
C PRO A 198 7.69 19.38 5.90
N SER A 199 8.64 18.77 5.19
CA SER A 199 8.91 17.32 5.21
C SER A 199 10.19 17.02 4.42
N PRO A 200 11.35 16.77 5.07
CA PRO A 200 12.61 16.51 4.37
C PRO A 200 12.75 15.08 3.80
N SER A 201 11.66 14.37 3.45
CA SER A 201 11.79 12.90 3.27
C SER A 201 11.24 12.31 1.98
N ILE A 202 10.69 13.07 1.05
CA ILE A 202 10.21 12.48 -0.20
C ILE A 202 10.53 13.42 -1.37
N ASN A 203 11.63 13.14 -2.05
CA ASN A 203 11.96 13.78 -3.31
C ASN A 203 10.88 13.43 -4.36
N VAL A 204 10.30 14.42 -5.04
CA VAL A 204 9.21 14.20 -6.01
C VAL A 204 9.78 14.00 -7.41
N LEU A 205 9.33 12.96 -8.11
CA LEU A 205 9.62 12.63 -9.51
C LEU A 205 8.36 12.54 -10.35
#